data_AF-A0A6C0D6T2-F1
#
_entry.id   AF-A0A6C0D6T2-F1
#
_cell.length_a   1.000
_cell.length_b   1.000
_cell.length_c   1.000
_cell.angle_alpha   90.00
_cell.angle_beta   90.00
_cell.angle_gamma   90.00
#
_symmetry.space_group_name_H-M   'P 1'
#
loop_
_entity.id
_entity.type
_entity.pdbx_description
1 polymer ?
#
loop_
_entity_poly.entity_id
_entity_poly.type
_entity_poly.pdbx_seq_one_letter_code
_entity_poly.pdbx_strand_id
1 'polypeptide(L)'
;MNFLNITIVELKQICRAHKIKGFTKKTKEQLIKMIEQREASMPPPMDKSERVKRLKEHLSASRIDHEYGIMQAPTFKDAHVYCIVNKISGQKYGGLLEMYFRMKFGYQKNNAKDCTGDCSKDGKNSEIKVSLGGGKHLKFNYVQIRPNHDCDFYILTAFSLTDENVEEEGELYIFRVPKEEVKKLVVAYGGYAHGTNKEHGAITISKMENENNNCEYALRPVINSECWEQLMQYRITESSL
;
A
#
# COMPACT_ATOMS: atom_id res chain seq x y z
N MET A 1 2.95 -12.90 37.39
CA MET A 1 2.10 -12.25 38.42
C MET A 1 1.43 -13.36 39.25
N ASN A 2 1.23 -13.22 40.57
CA ASN A 2 0.54 -14.28 41.35
C ASN A 2 -0.98 -14.06 41.30
N PHE A 3 -1.70 -14.90 40.55
CA PHE A 3 -3.14 -14.75 40.30
C PHE A 3 -4.05 -15.40 41.36
N LEU A 4 -3.47 -16.01 42.41
CA LEU A 4 -4.23 -16.77 43.40
C LEU A 4 -5.32 -15.93 44.10
N ASN A 5 -5.04 -14.66 44.39
CA ASN A 5 -5.94 -13.78 45.14
C ASN A 5 -6.71 -12.75 44.29
N ILE A 6 -6.60 -12.80 42.96
CA ILE A 6 -7.27 -11.83 42.07
C ILE A 6 -8.70 -12.29 41.77
N THR A 7 -9.64 -11.36 41.84
CA THR A 7 -11.06 -11.58 41.51
C THR A 7 -11.29 -11.66 40.00
N ILE A 8 -12.41 -12.26 39.58
CA ILE A 8 -12.80 -12.27 38.16
C ILE A 8 -12.95 -10.85 37.59
N VAL A 9 -13.39 -9.89 38.40
CA VAL A 9 -13.58 -8.49 37.97
C VAL A 9 -12.23 -7.84 37.67
N GLU A 10 -11.25 -8.03 38.54
CA GLU A 10 -9.88 -7.52 38.36
C GLU A 10 -9.18 -8.17 37.17
N LEU A 11 -9.32 -9.49 36.98
CA LEU A 11 -8.79 -10.18 35.79
C LEU A 11 -9.39 -9.61 34.49
N LYS A 12 -10.69 -9.30 34.49
CA LYS A 12 -11.35 -8.66 33.34
C LYS A 12 -10.81 -7.25 33.09
N GLN A 13 -10.46 -6.49 34.12
CA GLN A 13 -9.82 -5.18 33.99
C GLN A 13 -8.40 -5.31 33.40
N ILE A 14 -7.62 -6.30 33.84
CA ILE A 14 -6.30 -6.60 33.27
C ILE A 14 -6.43 -6.99 31.80
N CYS A 15 -7.37 -7.88 31.44
CA CYS A 15 -7.64 -8.20 30.03
C CYS A 15 -7.96 -6.95 29.20
N ARG A 16 -8.74 -6.00 29.75
CA ARG A 16 -9.06 -4.73 29.09
C ARG A 16 -7.81 -3.85 28.90
N ALA A 17 -6.98 -3.71 29.93
CA ALA A 17 -5.74 -2.94 29.88
C ALA A 17 -4.75 -3.50 28.84
N HIS A 18 -4.66 -4.83 28.74
CA HIS A 18 -3.82 -5.53 27.77
C HIS A 18 -4.46 -5.69 26.38
N LYS A 19 -5.63 -5.07 26.13
CA LYS A 19 -6.39 -5.14 24.87
C LYS A 19 -6.72 -6.57 24.42
N ILE A 20 -6.84 -7.51 25.36
CA ILE A 20 -7.27 -8.88 25.09
C ILE A 20 -8.76 -8.84 24.70
N LYS A 21 -9.16 -9.54 23.64
CA LYS A 21 -10.56 -9.61 23.17
C LYS A 21 -11.22 -10.93 23.58
N GLY A 22 -12.56 -10.97 23.65
CA GLY A 22 -13.32 -12.21 23.88
C GLY A 22 -13.31 -12.75 25.32
N PHE A 23 -12.93 -11.93 26.30
CA PHE A 23 -12.77 -12.34 27.70
C PHE A 23 -14.06 -12.27 28.55
N THR A 24 -15.14 -11.67 28.04
CA THR A 24 -16.32 -11.29 28.83
C THR A 24 -17.04 -12.46 29.49
N LYS A 25 -17.05 -13.63 28.84
CA LYS A 25 -17.72 -14.88 29.27
C LYS A 25 -16.74 -15.98 29.72
N LYS A 26 -15.50 -15.62 30.06
CA LYS A 26 -14.45 -16.58 30.42
C LYS A 26 -14.39 -16.84 31.93
N THR A 27 -14.01 -18.06 32.32
CA THR A 27 -13.76 -18.43 33.72
C THR A 27 -12.47 -17.81 34.24
N LYS A 28 -12.23 -17.86 35.55
CA LYS A 28 -11.01 -17.32 36.19
C LYS A 28 -9.74 -17.93 35.57
N GLU A 29 -9.70 -19.24 35.39
CA GLU A 29 -8.57 -19.99 34.84
C GLU A 29 -8.33 -19.62 33.37
N GLN A 30 -9.40 -19.46 32.59
CA GLN A 30 -9.32 -19.04 31.20
C GLN A 30 -8.76 -17.62 31.06
N LEU A 31 -9.18 -16.70 31.93
CA LEU A 31 -8.67 -15.33 31.96
C LEU A 31 -7.18 -15.28 32.29
N ILE A 32 -6.73 -16.05 33.30
CA ILE A 32 -5.32 -16.16 33.68
C ILE A 32 -4.49 -16.64 32.49
N LYS A 33 -4.91 -17.74 31.85
CA LYS A 33 -4.21 -18.28 30.68
C LYS A 33 -4.11 -17.29 29.53
N MET A 34 -5.18 -16.52 29.28
CA MET A 34 -5.17 -15.47 28.25
C MET A 34 -4.20 -14.33 28.59
N ILE A 35 -4.10 -13.94 29.87
CA ILE A 35 -3.16 -12.92 30.34
C ILE A 35 -1.72 -13.43 30.24
N GLU A 36 -1.43 -14.64 30.72
CA GLU A 36 -0.10 -15.25 30.63
C GLU A 36 0.38 -15.41 29.20
N GLN A 37 -0.49 -15.88 28.29
CA GLN A 37 -0.19 -15.96 26.86
C GLN A 37 0.09 -14.57 26.28
N ARG A 38 -0.64 -13.55 26.71
CA ARG A 38 -0.43 -12.18 26.26
C ARG A 38 0.91 -11.64 26.77
N GLU A 39 1.22 -11.82 28.04
CA GLU A 39 2.49 -11.42 28.66
C GLU A 39 3.68 -12.13 28.01
N ALA A 40 3.59 -13.43 27.77
CA ALA A 40 4.62 -14.20 27.06
C ALA A 40 4.83 -13.74 25.61
N SER A 41 3.81 -13.16 24.98
CA SER A 41 3.92 -12.57 23.63
C SER A 41 4.40 -11.12 23.61
N MET A 42 4.52 -10.46 24.77
CA MET A 42 5.05 -9.10 24.82
C MET A 42 6.58 -9.13 24.67
N PRO A 43 7.16 -8.26 23.83
CA PRO A 43 8.61 -8.14 23.77
C PRO A 43 9.13 -7.69 25.16
N PRO A 44 10.28 -8.22 25.61
CA PRO A 44 10.86 -7.83 26.89
C PRO A 44 11.14 -6.31 26.93
N PRO A 45 11.08 -5.67 28.10
CA PRO A 45 11.41 -4.26 28.23
C PRO A 45 12.85 -4.05 27.76
N MET A 46 12.98 -3.20 26.74
CA MET A 46 14.26 -2.94 26.08
C MET A 46 15.15 -2.13 27.02
N ASP A 47 16.37 -2.60 27.30
CA ASP A 47 17.32 -1.84 28.13
C ASP A 47 17.84 -0.58 27.42
N LYS A 48 18.57 0.26 28.16
CA LYS A 48 19.09 1.53 27.61
C LYS A 48 20.09 1.30 26.47
N SER A 49 20.93 0.27 26.56
CA SER A 49 21.95 -0.05 25.56
C SER A 49 21.30 -0.43 24.23
N GLU A 50 20.32 -1.33 24.28
CA GLU A 50 19.57 -1.75 23.09
C GLU A 50 18.77 -0.60 22.48
N ARG A 51 18.16 0.29 23.29
CA ARG A 51 17.51 1.50 22.77
C ARG A 51 18.50 2.41 22.05
N VAL A 52 19.68 2.65 22.63
CA VAL A 52 20.72 3.48 22.00
C VAL A 52 21.21 2.85 20.70
N LYS A 53 21.39 1.53 20.66
CA LYS A 53 21.76 0.80 19.43
C LYS A 53 20.73 1.02 18.32
N ARG A 54 19.44 0.79 18.58
CA ARG A 54 18.37 0.99 17.58
C ARG A 54 18.24 2.44 17.11
N LEU A 55 18.46 3.41 18.01
CA LEU A 55 18.46 4.82 17.63
C LEU A 55 19.64 5.16 16.71
N LYS A 56 20.83 4.60 16.95
CA LYS A 56 21.98 4.76 16.05
C LYS A 56 21.72 4.12 14.67
N GLU A 57 21.14 2.93 14.65
CA GLU A 57 20.72 2.26 13.40
C GLU A 57 19.70 3.11 12.64
N HIS A 58 18.69 3.65 13.33
CA HIS A 58 17.70 4.55 12.76
C HIS A 58 18.32 5.82 12.18
N LEU A 59 19.22 6.49 12.91
CA LEU A 59 19.91 7.69 12.43
C LEU A 59 20.83 7.40 11.24
N SER A 60 21.41 6.20 11.18
CA SER A 60 22.22 5.78 10.04
C SER A 60 21.34 5.55 8.81
N ALA A 61 20.21 4.84 8.97
CA ALA A 61 19.23 4.62 7.92
C ALA A 61 18.61 5.92 7.39
N SER A 62 18.35 6.91 8.27
CA SER A 62 17.75 8.19 7.87
C SER A 62 18.67 9.08 7.02
N ARG A 63 19.97 8.78 6.96
CA ARG A 63 20.97 9.52 6.17
C ARG A 63 21.19 8.91 4.78
N ILE A 64 20.54 7.78 4.48
CA ILE A 64 20.65 7.15 3.17
C ILE A 64 19.94 8.04 2.15
N ASP A 65 20.65 8.39 1.09
CA ASP A 65 20.06 9.01 -0.09
C ASP A 65 19.37 7.94 -0.93
N HIS A 66 18.06 7.81 -0.72
CA HIS A 66 17.25 6.84 -1.43
C HIS A 66 16.99 7.21 -2.89
N GLU A 67 17.05 8.49 -3.26
CA GLU A 67 16.94 8.92 -4.67
C GLU A 67 18.15 8.46 -5.46
N TYR A 68 19.36 8.69 -4.93
CA TYR A 68 20.57 8.14 -5.54
C TYR A 68 20.57 6.61 -5.56
N GLY A 69 20.20 5.99 -4.43
CA GLY A 69 20.23 4.53 -4.28
C GLY A 69 19.27 3.80 -5.22
N ILE A 70 18.03 4.27 -5.36
CA ILE A 70 17.05 3.61 -6.25
C ILE A 70 17.46 3.72 -7.72
N MET A 71 18.13 4.82 -8.10
CA MET A 71 18.59 5.02 -9.49
C MET A 71 19.71 4.07 -9.91
N GLN A 72 20.35 3.37 -8.96
CA GLN A 72 21.30 2.30 -9.26
C GLN A 72 20.63 0.97 -9.59
N ALA A 73 19.31 0.84 -9.40
CA ALA A 73 18.59 -0.39 -9.71
C ALA A 73 18.63 -0.70 -11.23
N PRO A 74 18.93 -1.94 -11.64
CA PRO A 74 19.01 -2.29 -13.05
C PRO A 74 17.65 -2.26 -13.75
N THR A 75 16.62 -2.82 -13.11
CA THR A 75 15.25 -2.92 -13.62
C THR A 75 14.24 -2.23 -12.71
N PHE A 76 13.02 -2.05 -13.19
CA PHE A 76 11.95 -1.50 -12.37
C PHE A 76 11.51 -2.45 -11.25
N LYS A 77 11.65 -3.77 -11.47
CA LYS A 77 11.47 -4.76 -10.40
C LYS A 77 12.48 -4.53 -9.28
N ASP A 78 13.75 -4.34 -9.62
CA ASP A 78 14.82 -4.09 -8.64
C ASP A 78 14.58 -2.81 -7.84
N ALA A 79 13.99 -1.78 -8.47
CA ALA A 79 13.61 -0.55 -7.78
C ALA A 79 12.50 -0.79 -6.72
N HIS A 80 11.54 -1.68 -7.00
CA HIS A 80 10.53 -2.09 -6.01
C HIS A 80 11.15 -2.94 -4.89
N VAL A 81 12.05 -3.87 -5.22
CA VAL A 81 12.83 -4.66 -4.25
C VAL A 81 13.63 -3.73 -3.34
N TYR A 82 14.30 -2.72 -3.91
CA TYR A 82 15.03 -1.70 -3.15
C TYR A 82 14.15 -1.03 -2.10
N CYS A 83 12.91 -0.67 -2.45
CA CYS A 83 11.98 -0.03 -1.53
C CYS A 83 11.60 -0.94 -0.35
N ILE A 84 11.44 -2.24 -0.59
CA ILE A 84 11.11 -3.23 0.45
C ILE A 84 12.31 -3.47 1.36
N VAL A 85 13.48 -3.75 0.79
CA VAL A 85 14.72 -4.03 1.55
C VAL A 85 15.08 -2.85 2.46
N ASN A 86 14.92 -1.63 1.95
CA ASN A 86 15.20 -0.41 2.71
C ASN A 86 14.02 0.09 3.57
N LYS A 87 12.92 -0.67 3.64
CA LYS A 87 11.73 -0.34 4.46
C LYS A 87 11.19 1.06 4.18
N ILE A 88 11.18 1.46 2.92
CA ILE A 88 10.68 2.77 2.50
C ILE A 88 9.18 2.85 2.80
N SER A 89 8.77 3.89 3.51
CA SER A 89 7.38 4.03 3.94
C SER A 89 6.42 4.24 2.77
N GLY A 90 5.15 3.89 3.00
CA GLY A 90 4.06 4.08 2.02
C GLY A 90 3.91 5.51 1.50
N GLN A 91 4.28 6.49 2.31
CA GLN A 91 4.24 7.90 1.95
C GLN A 91 5.40 8.33 1.04
N LYS A 92 6.49 7.55 0.99
CA LYS A 92 7.72 7.89 0.28
C LYS A 92 7.94 7.06 -0.98
N TYR A 93 7.64 5.76 -0.97
CA TYR A 93 8.00 4.89 -2.09
C TYR A 93 7.30 5.31 -3.39
N GLY A 94 6.09 5.90 -3.31
CA GLY A 94 5.31 6.28 -4.49
C GLY A 94 6.06 7.28 -5.36
N GLY A 95 6.46 8.42 -4.78
CA GLY A 95 7.24 9.44 -5.48
C GLY A 95 8.63 8.95 -5.89
N LEU A 96 9.25 8.07 -5.10
CA LEU A 96 10.56 7.51 -5.41
C LEU A 96 10.51 6.59 -6.65
N LEU A 97 9.50 5.72 -6.74
CA LEU A 97 9.30 4.81 -7.86
C LEU A 97 8.78 5.55 -9.11
N GLU A 98 7.95 6.57 -8.94
CA GLU A 98 7.55 7.48 -10.01
C GLU A 98 8.78 8.19 -10.61
N MET A 99 9.67 8.73 -9.75
CA MET A 99 10.93 9.34 -10.19
C MET A 99 11.78 8.34 -10.97
N TYR A 100 12.02 7.15 -10.43
CA TYR A 100 12.78 6.09 -11.10
C TYR A 100 12.17 5.78 -12.48
N PHE A 101 10.86 5.53 -12.53
CA PHE A 101 10.14 5.23 -13.77
C PHE A 101 10.37 6.31 -14.83
N ARG A 102 10.16 7.58 -14.46
CA ARG A 102 10.31 8.70 -15.39
C ARG A 102 11.72 8.80 -15.95
N MET A 103 12.71 8.73 -15.08
CA MET A 103 14.12 8.88 -15.45
C MET A 103 14.61 7.69 -16.29
N LYS A 104 14.19 6.46 -15.96
CA LYS A 104 14.60 5.24 -16.64
C LYS A 104 13.95 5.08 -18.03
N PHE A 105 12.67 5.42 -18.15
CA PHE A 105 11.87 5.19 -19.37
C PHE A 105 11.66 6.45 -20.23
N GLY A 106 12.29 7.57 -19.86
CA GLY A 106 12.27 8.80 -20.65
C GLY A 106 10.96 9.58 -20.62
N TYR A 107 10.19 9.50 -19.53
CA TYR A 107 8.98 10.30 -19.37
C TYR A 107 9.30 11.68 -18.79
N GLN A 108 8.61 12.70 -19.30
CA GLN A 108 8.73 14.09 -18.84
C GLN A 108 7.76 14.36 -17.69
N LYS A 109 8.11 15.27 -16.77
CA LYS A 109 7.23 15.59 -15.63
C LYS A 109 6.15 16.53 -16.08
N ASN A 110 4.89 16.18 -15.77
CA ASN A 110 3.80 17.11 -15.94
C ASN A 110 3.72 18.05 -14.73
N ASN A 111 3.23 19.27 -14.95
CA ASN A 111 2.99 20.19 -13.85
C ASN A 111 1.67 19.81 -13.17
N ALA A 112 1.71 19.61 -11.85
CA ALA A 112 0.55 19.19 -11.08
C ALA A 112 -0.65 20.15 -11.21
N LYS A 113 -0.42 21.44 -11.51
CA LYS A 113 -1.47 22.44 -11.71
C LYS A 113 -2.29 22.23 -12.98
N ASP A 114 -1.76 21.49 -13.94
CA ASP A 114 -2.38 21.32 -15.26
C ASP A 114 -3.39 20.16 -15.24
N CYS A 115 -3.45 19.37 -14.16
CA CYS A 115 -4.34 18.21 -14.03
C CYS A 115 -4.19 17.21 -15.19
N THR A 116 -2.97 17.05 -15.74
CA THR A 116 -2.63 16.19 -16.88
C THR A 116 -1.94 14.88 -16.47
N GLY A 117 -2.11 14.46 -15.22
CA GLY A 117 -1.39 13.33 -14.64
C GLY A 117 0.03 13.65 -14.19
N ASP A 118 0.83 12.62 -13.89
CA ASP A 118 2.17 12.76 -13.30
C ASP A 118 3.26 12.99 -14.36
N CYS A 119 3.11 12.39 -15.54
CA CYS A 119 4.14 12.42 -16.56
C CYS A 119 3.60 12.21 -17.98
N SER A 120 4.43 12.49 -18.98
CA SER A 120 4.08 12.33 -20.39
C SER A 120 5.23 11.77 -21.23
N LYS A 121 4.86 11.05 -22.30
CA LYS A 121 5.77 10.50 -23.31
C LYS A 121 5.02 10.42 -24.64
N ASP A 122 5.68 10.82 -25.74
CA ASP A 122 5.12 10.79 -27.10
C ASP A 122 3.75 11.51 -27.22
N GLY A 123 3.60 12.64 -26.52
CA GLY A 123 2.37 13.43 -26.52
C GLY A 123 1.20 12.78 -25.78
N LYS A 124 1.46 11.74 -24.98
CA LYS A 124 0.46 11.03 -24.16
C LYS A 124 0.73 11.22 -22.67
N ASN A 125 -0.30 11.62 -21.95
CA ASN A 125 -0.28 11.88 -20.52
C ASN A 125 -0.58 10.60 -19.71
N SER A 126 0.13 10.39 -18.62
CA SER A 126 0.04 9.21 -17.77
C SER A 126 0.02 9.58 -16.29
N GLU A 127 -0.90 8.98 -15.54
CA GLU A 127 -0.91 8.97 -14.07
C GLU A 127 -0.25 7.67 -13.59
N ILE A 128 0.66 7.73 -12.62
CA ILE A 128 1.35 6.57 -12.06
C ILE A 128 0.79 6.25 -10.67
N LYS A 129 0.40 5.00 -10.43
CA LYS A 129 0.04 4.51 -9.09
C LYS A 129 0.80 3.25 -8.76
N VAL A 130 1.49 3.26 -7.62
CA VAL A 130 2.37 2.18 -7.18
C VAL A 130 1.84 1.53 -5.91
N SER A 131 1.90 0.21 -5.83
CA SER A 131 1.49 -0.56 -4.65
C SER A 131 2.39 -1.76 -4.40
N LEU A 132 2.97 -1.81 -3.19
CA LEU A 132 3.81 -2.93 -2.71
C LEU A 132 3.00 -4.07 -2.05
N GLY A 133 1.68 -4.12 -2.32
CA GLY A 133 0.79 -5.23 -1.94
C GLY A 133 0.31 -5.26 -0.47
N GLY A 134 0.50 -4.18 0.29
CA GLY A 134 0.06 -4.08 1.69
C GLY A 134 0.78 -5.05 2.62
N GLY A 135 0.28 -5.25 3.85
CA GLY A 135 0.97 -6.07 4.85
C GLY A 135 1.07 -7.57 4.57
N LYS A 136 0.42 -8.06 3.51
CA LYS A 136 0.48 -9.45 3.04
C LYS A 136 0.98 -9.58 1.59
N HIS A 137 1.35 -8.47 0.95
CA HIS A 137 1.81 -8.41 -0.44
C HIS A 137 0.88 -9.00 -1.52
N LEU A 138 -0.41 -9.22 -1.20
CA LEU A 138 -1.42 -9.79 -2.10
C LEU A 138 -2.58 -8.85 -2.42
N LYS A 139 -2.68 -7.71 -1.72
CA LYS A 139 -3.74 -6.73 -1.90
C LYS A 139 -3.15 -5.38 -2.26
N PHE A 140 -3.46 -4.91 -3.45
CA PHE A 140 -2.94 -3.66 -3.97
C PHE A 140 -3.90 -2.51 -3.67
N ASN A 141 -3.37 -1.30 -3.49
CA ASN A 141 -4.17 -0.13 -3.14
C ASN A 141 -3.81 1.04 -4.04
N TYR A 142 -4.60 1.24 -5.09
CA TYR A 142 -4.52 2.40 -5.97
C TYR A 142 -5.56 3.40 -5.49
N VAL A 143 -5.12 4.47 -4.83
CA VAL A 143 -5.98 5.54 -4.32
C VAL A 143 -5.75 6.83 -5.10
N GLN A 144 -6.67 7.77 -4.96
CA GLN A 144 -6.59 9.07 -5.63
C GLN A 144 -6.58 8.93 -7.16
N ILE A 145 -7.38 7.99 -7.67
CA ILE A 145 -7.69 7.89 -9.10
C ILE A 145 -8.64 9.04 -9.42
N ARG A 146 -8.27 9.88 -10.40
CA ARG A 146 -8.98 11.10 -10.78
C ARG A 146 -9.31 11.06 -12.28
N PRO A 147 -10.37 10.35 -12.70
CA PRO A 147 -10.70 10.20 -14.11
C PRO A 147 -11.13 11.50 -14.82
N ASN A 148 -11.37 12.57 -14.06
CA ASN A 148 -11.61 13.91 -14.59
C ASN A 148 -10.31 14.63 -15.01
N HIS A 149 -9.13 14.11 -14.63
CA HIS A 149 -7.85 14.61 -15.11
C HIS A 149 -7.64 14.28 -16.59
N ASP A 150 -6.89 15.15 -17.28
CA ASP A 150 -6.51 14.98 -18.67
C ASP A 150 -5.28 14.06 -18.83
N CYS A 151 -5.46 12.79 -18.46
CA CYS A 151 -4.51 11.72 -18.77
C CYS A 151 -5.08 10.74 -19.78
N ASP A 152 -4.22 10.13 -20.59
CA ASP A 152 -4.58 9.07 -21.53
C ASP A 152 -4.54 7.70 -20.85
N PHE A 153 -3.53 7.49 -20.00
CA PHE A 153 -3.24 6.20 -19.39
C PHE A 153 -3.07 6.30 -17.87
N TYR A 154 -3.37 5.19 -17.20
CA TYR A 154 -2.88 4.91 -15.85
C TYR A 154 -1.83 3.82 -15.94
N ILE A 155 -0.64 4.11 -15.40
CA ILE A 155 0.41 3.12 -15.17
C ILE A 155 0.29 2.64 -13.73
N LEU A 156 -0.21 1.41 -13.56
CA LEU A 156 -0.40 0.80 -12.25
C LEU A 156 0.67 -0.26 -12.03
N THR A 157 1.36 -0.21 -10.89
CA THR A 157 2.31 -1.28 -10.51
C THR A 157 1.87 -2.01 -9.25
N ALA A 158 1.96 -3.32 -9.30
CA ALA A 158 1.69 -4.23 -8.20
C ALA A 158 2.93 -5.10 -7.98
N PHE A 159 3.56 -4.96 -6.80
CA PHE A 159 4.67 -5.84 -6.42
C PHE A 159 4.21 -6.86 -5.38
N SER A 160 4.28 -8.14 -5.72
CA SER A 160 3.89 -9.25 -4.85
C SER A 160 5.10 -10.02 -4.36
N LEU A 161 5.17 -10.22 -3.05
CA LEU A 161 6.26 -10.92 -2.36
C LEU A 161 5.66 -11.87 -1.32
N THR A 162 5.81 -13.16 -1.54
CA THR A 162 5.32 -14.22 -0.66
C THR A 162 6.45 -15.20 -0.36
N ASP A 163 6.24 -16.07 0.62
CA ASP A 163 7.23 -17.11 0.94
C ASP A 163 7.45 -18.05 -0.26
N GLU A 164 6.46 -18.17 -1.16
CA GLU A 164 6.54 -19.01 -2.36
C GLU A 164 7.34 -18.38 -3.51
N ASN A 165 7.56 -17.06 -3.54
CA ASN A 165 8.26 -16.39 -4.65
C ASN A 165 9.47 -15.54 -4.22
N VAL A 166 9.90 -15.65 -2.96
CA VAL A 166 11.00 -14.87 -2.40
C VAL A 166 12.35 -15.21 -3.03
N GLU A 167 12.56 -16.48 -3.41
CA GLU A 167 13.78 -16.95 -4.07
C GLU A 167 13.92 -16.38 -5.49
N GLU A 168 12.79 -16.02 -6.12
CA GLU A 168 12.75 -15.28 -7.39
C GLU A 168 12.70 -13.76 -7.19
N GLU A 169 12.91 -13.26 -5.97
CA GLU A 169 12.86 -11.84 -5.61
C GLU A 169 11.50 -11.18 -5.86
N GLY A 170 10.40 -11.94 -5.69
CA GLY A 170 9.04 -11.46 -5.87
C GLY A 170 8.64 -11.27 -7.33
N GLU A 171 7.44 -10.75 -7.55
CA GLU A 171 6.86 -10.54 -8.89
C GLU A 171 6.36 -9.11 -9.04
N LEU A 172 6.81 -8.45 -10.12
CA LEU A 172 6.31 -7.13 -10.52
C LEU A 172 5.30 -7.28 -11.66
N TYR A 173 4.09 -6.77 -11.41
CA TYR A 173 3.08 -6.58 -12.43
C TYR A 173 3.01 -5.11 -12.80
N ILE A 174 3.09 -4.83 -14.10
CA ILE A 174 2.98 -3.49 -14.67
C ILE A 174 1.75 -3.49 -15.57
N PHE A 175 0.83 -2.55 -15.34
CA PHE A 175 -0.38 -2.40 -16.14
C PHE A 175 -0.38 -1.03 -16.80
N ARG A 176 -0.68 -0.97 -18.09
CA ARG A 176 -0.94 0.27 -18.83
C ARG A 176 -2.40 0.27 -19.24
N VAL A 177 -3.23 0.95 -18.46
CA VAL A 177 -4.68 0.93 -18.60
C VAL A 177 -5.15 2.24 -19.23
N PRO A 178 -5.88 2.22 -20.36
CA PRO A 178 -6.52 3.43 -20.88
C PRO A 178 -7.47 4.05 -19.84
N LYS A 179 -7.55 5.38 -19.77
CA LYS A 179 -8.42 6.10 -18.81
C LYS A 179 -9.87 5.62 -18.85
N GLU A 180 -10.41 5.39 -20.05
CA GLU A 180 -11.79 4.90 -20.22
C GLU A 180 -12.00 3.50 -19.62
N GLU A 181 -11.00 2.64 -19.67
CA GLU A 181 -11.05 1.31 -19.05
C GLU A 181 -10.91 1.41 -17.53
N VAL A 182 -10.10 2.34 -17.01
CA VAL A 182 -10.05 2.64 -15.57
C VAL A 182 -11.42 3.10 -15.05
N LYS A 183 -12.15 3.95 -15.78
CA LYS A 183 -13.52 4.36 -15.40
C LYS A 183 -14.43 3.14 -15.22
N LYS A 184 -14.42 2.22 -16.19
CA LYS A 184 -15.22 0.97 -16.15
C LYS A 184 -14.83 0.09 -14.96
N LEU A 185 -13.53 -0.09 -14.73
CA LEU A 185 -13.01 -0.86 -13.59
C LEU A 185 -13.45 -0.24 -12.25
N VAL A 186 -13.41 1.10 -12.13
CA VAL A 186 -13.81 1.80 -10.90
C VAL A 186 -15.32 1.69 -10.67
N VAL A 187 -16.15 1.75 -11.72
CA VAL A 187 -17.60 1.53 -11.61
C VAL A 187 -17.91 0.10 -11.16
N ALA A 188 -17.20 -0.90 -11.72
CA ALA A 188 -17.47 -2.31 -11.43
C ALA A 188 -16.92 -2.78 -10.08
N TYR A 189 -15.70 -2.35 -9.72
CA TYR A 189 -14.94 -2.93 -8.60
C TYR A 189 -14.38 -1.89 -7.62
N GLY A 190 -14.50 -0.61 -7.95
CA GLY A 190 -13.89 0.47 -7.19
C GLY A 190 -14.70 0.94 -6.00
N GLY A 191 -14.20 1.98 -5.38
CA GLY A 191 -14.88 2.76 -4.35
C GLY A 191 -14.35 4.18 -4.34
N TYR A 192 -14.91 5.03 -3.49
CA TYR A 192 -14.31 6.34 -3.23
C TYR A 192 -12.97 6.18 -2.47
N ALA A 193 -11.99 7.01 -2.80
CA ALA A 193 -10.75 7.13 -2.03
C ALA A 193 -11.03 7.80 -0.68
N HIS A 194 -11.92 8.79 -0.68
CA HIS A 194 -12.40 9.51 0.49
C HIS A 194 -13.93 9.48 0.51
N GLY A 195 -14.50 9.11 1.65
CA GLY A 195 -15.94 9.00 1.83
C GLY A 195 -16.54 7.67 1.37
N THR A 196 -17.87 7.62 1.31
CA THR A 196 -18.62 6.39 1.01
C THR A 196 -19.74 6.59 0.00
N ASN A 197 -20.27 5.49 -0.57
CA ASN A 197 -21.46 5.54 -1.43
C ASN A 197 -22.68 6.13 -0.72
N LYS A 198 -22.74 6.13 0.62
CA LYS A 198 -23.81 6.79 1.37
C LYS A 198 -23.72 8.31 1.28
N GLU A 199 -22.51 8.84 1.23
CA GLU A 199 -22.23 10.29 1.20
C GLU A 199 -22.26 10.83 -0.23
N HIS A 200 -21.73 10.05 -1.18
CA HIS A 200 -21.51 10.51 -2.54
C HIS A 200 -22.44 9.84 -3.56
N GLY A 201 -23.27 8.89 -3.16
CA GLY A 201 -24.11 8.11 -4.08
C GLY A 201 -23.31 7.09 -4.89
N ALA A 202 -24.02 6.40 -5.79
CA ALA A 202 -23.41 5.39 -6.66
C ALA A 202 -22.32 5.98 -7.56
N ILE A 203 -21.31 5.17 -7.85
CA ILE A 203 -20.24 5.51 -8.78
C ILE A 203 -20.72 5.17 -10.19
N THR A 204 -20.77 6.16 -11.08
CA THR A 204 -21.17 5.99 -12.48
C THR A 204 -20.19 6.69 -13.42
N ILE A 205 -20.13 6.26 -14.68
CA ILE A 205 -19.33 6.93 -15.73
C ILE A 205 -19.73 8.40 -15.85
N SER A 206 -21.04 8.67 -15.95
CA SER A 206 -21.57 10.04 -16.05
C SER A 206 -21.13 10.94 -14.90
N LYS A 207 -20.98 10.38 -13.69
CA LYS A 207 -20.47 11.14 -12.55
C LYS A 207 -18.98 11.43 -12.70
N MET A 208 -18.19 10.47 -13.17
CA MET A 208 -16.74 10.67 -13.40
C MET A 208 -16.43 11.66 -14.51
N GLU A 209 -17.33 11.82 -15.48
CA GLU A 209 -17.19 12.75 -16.60
C GLU A 209 -17.63 14.18 -16.29
N ASN A 210 -18.29 14.39 -15.15
CA ASN A 210 -18.66 15.72 -14.71
C ASN A 210 -17.41 16.50 -14.29
N GLU A 211 -17.09 17.58 -14.99
CA GLU A 211 -15.94 18.45 -14.73
C GLU A 211 -15.95 19.06 -13.32
N ASN A 212 -17.13 19.22 -12.70
CA ASN A 212 -17.28 19.71 -11.33
C ASN A 212 -17.12 18.61 -10.27
N ASN A 213 -16.93 17.35 -10.69
CA ASN A 213 -16.77 16.25 -9.77
C ASN A 213 -15.31 16.15 -9.27
N ASN A 214 -15.10 16.54 -8.02
CA ASN A 214 -13.80 16.44 -7.35
C ASN A 214 -13.64 15.12 -6.55
N CYS A 215 -14.50 14.13 -6.79
CA CYS A 215 -14.36 12.83 -6.12
C CYS A 215 -13.10 12.13 -6.60
N GLU A 216 -12.34 11.62 -5.63
CA GLU A 216 -11.25 10.71 -5.86
C GLU A 216 -11.71 9.27 -5.66
N TYR A 217 -11.19 8.37 -6.47
CA TYR A 217 -11.57 6.96 -6.48
C TYR A 217 -10.42 6.06 -6.11
N ALA A 218 -10.75 4.80 -5.81
CA ALA A 218 -9.79 3.78 -5.47
C ALA A 218 -10.13 2.44 -6.12
N LEU A 219 -9.08 1.75 -6.57
CA LEU A 219 -9.09 0.34 -6.96
C LEU A 219 -8.23 -0.44 -5.98
N ARG A 220 -8.77 -1.55 -5.46
CA ARG A 220 -8.10 -2.35 -4.44
C ARG A 220 -8.08 -3.84 -4.77
N PRO A 221 -7.49 -4.23 -5.92
CA PRO A 221 -7.50 -5.61 -6.36
C PRO A 221 -6.71 -6.50 -5.40
N VAL A 222 -7.12 -7.75 -5.32
CA VAL A 222 -6.43 -8.83 -4.60
C VAL A 222 -6.05 -9.84 -5.66
N ILE A 223 -4.85 -10.43 -5.61
CA ILE A 223 -4.46 -11.48 -6.57
C ILE A 223 -5.57 -12.54 -6.69
N ASN A 224 -5.89 -12.92 -7.93
CA ASN A 224 -6.96 -13.84 -8.33
C ASN A 224 -8.40 -13.37 -8.04
N SER A 225 -8.63 -12.11 -7.65
CA SER A 225 -9.98 -11.55 -7.60
C SER A 225 -10.49 -11.15 -8.98
N GLU A 226 -11.81 -11.01 -9.15
CA GLU A 226 -12.38 -10.58 -10.44
C GLU A 226 -11.76 -9.26 -10.95
N CYS A 227 -11.56 -8.27 -10.06
CA CYS A 227 -10.90 -7.02 -10.40
C CYS A 227 -9.45 -7.23 -10.87
N TRP A 228 -8.73 -8.19 -10.29
CA TRP A 228 -7.37 -8.53 -10.69
C TRP A 228 -7.35 -9.19 -12.07
N GLU A 229 -8.22 -10.17 -12.31
CA GLU A 229 -8.34 -10.82 -13.62
C GLU A 229 -8.70 -9.83 -14.73
N GLN A 230 -9.56 -8.85 -14.46
CA GLN A 230 -9.83 -7.78 -15.42
C GLN A 230 -8.60 -6.88 -15.65
N LEU A 231 -7.83 -6.59 -14.61
CA LEU A 231 -6.62 -5.77 -14.73
C LEU A 231 -5.51 -6.48 -15.52
N MET A 232 -5.42 -7.81 -15.41
CA MET A 232 -4.42 -8.64 -16.11
C MET A 232 -4.49 -8.54 -17.64
N GLN A 233 -5.64 -8.16 -18.20
CA GLN A 233 -5.79 -7.90 -19.65
C GLN A 233 -4.92 -6.72 -20.13
N TYR A 234 -4.51 -5.83 -19.23
CA TYR A 234 -3.71 -4.64 -19.50
C TYR A 234 -2.26 -4.81 -19.05
N ARG A 235 -1.85 -6.03 -18.68
CA ARG A 235 -0.49 -6.30 -18.25
C ARG A 235 0.48 -6.08 -19.41
N ILE A 236 1.55 -5.37 -19.11
CA ILE A 236 2.67 -5.13 -20.03
C ILE A 236 3.99 -5.55 -19.37
N THR A 237 5.03 -5.66 -20.18
CA THR A 237 6.41 -5.85 -19.74
C THR A 237 7.12 -4.51 -19.66
N GLU A 238 8.23 -4.46 -18.91
CA GLU A 238 9.07 -3.26 -18.78
C GLU A 238 9.59 -2.75 -20.13
N SER A 239 9.82 -3.64 -21.10
CA SER A 239 10.24 -3.30 -22.46
C SER A 239 9.21 -2.50 -23.27
N SER A 240 7.97 -2.41 -22.79
CA SER A 240 6.85 -1.73 -23.46
C SER A 240 6.53 -0.36 -22.87
N LEU A 241 7.41 0.15 -21.98
CA LEU A 241 7.32 1.45 -21.31
C LEU A 241 8.04 2.56 -22.06
#